data_AF-A0A0F9TM27-F1
#
_entry.id   AF-A0A0F9TM27-F1
#
_cell.length_a   1.000
_cell.length_b   1.000
_cell.length_c   1.000
_cell.angle_alpha   90.00
_cell.angle_beta   90.00
_cell.angle_gamma   90.00
#
_symmetry.space_group_name_H-M   'P 1'
#
loop_
_entity.id
_entity.type
_entity.pdbx_description
1 polymer ?
#
loop_
_entity_poly.entity_id
_entity_poly.type
_entity_poly.pdbx_seq_one_letter_code
_entity_poly.pdbx_strand_id
1 'polypeptide(L)'
;MNLAAIEAFPEDGEIDRELVKKQGLKGMVECSWGQLEPGPFIDNWHIQEICDHLEAVTAGEIKRLIINIPPGFMKSLLVSVMWPLWVWTVDPGHKWIYASYDAGLSLRDARKMRNIIESTWWRARWPEVRLPIQSSRSAKEFDNNHGGFRFSTSVAGGATGRHSHTQVVDDPHKPLDLEDSIGESRKAIESAVAWWTGTMSNRIADPNRFARVIVMQRLHENDLTGAMLEKMQEDGEQYEQLRLPMRFEPKTHCVTSVGLDHRTQDGELLWKNRFDEPAVISLEKGLQSTRNISSQLQQRPSPAGGNIIKTEWIKEYGVPGSRFEKLPHLSSMRLEQSWDCTFKGKDTSDYVVGQVWGFIDQYAFLLDQVRGQWSFLKTIREFEVLCSKWPTAWVKRVEDKANGPAVQSALEQKIPGIEMVNPEGGKGVRLEACEGLFEGGCVYFPPENLHPWVKITKHELTNFPTAAHDDCVDTTSQALLPLAKGDRLQELRAAMANM
;
A
#
# COMPACT_ATOMS: atom_id res chain seq x y z
N MET A 1 50.79 -27.00 -35.36
CA MET A 1 49.57 -27.48 -36.05
C MET A 1 49.02 -28.64 -35.24
N ASN A 2 47.96 -28.37 -34.47
CA ASN A 2 46.92 -29.29 -34.00
C ASN A 2 46.00 -28.43 -33.10
N LEU A 3 45.10 -27.65 -33.68
CA LEU A 3 43.70 -28.01 -33.98
C LEU A 3 42.97 -28.65 -32.79
N ALA A 4 42.20 -27.78 -32.13
CA ALA A 4 40.94 -28.05 -31.43
C ALA A 4 40.99 -29.04 -30.25
N ALA A 5 41.34 -28.53 -29.07
CA ALA A 5 40.60 -28.91 -27.88
C ALA A 5 39.21 -28.30 -28.02
N ILE A 6 38.29 -29.05 -28.63
CA ILE A 6 36.86 -28.78 -28.48
C ILE A 6 36.61 -29.00 -26.98
N GLU A 7 36.51 -27.91 -26.21
CA GLU A 7 35.89 -27.95 -24.90
C GLU A 7 34.50 -28.53 -25.14
N ALA A 8 34.33 -29.82 -24.86
CA ALA A 8 33.03 -30.44 -24.83
C ALA A 8 32.23 -29.65 -23.79
N PHE A 9 31.33 -28.80 -24.27
CA PHE A 9 30.32 -28.20 -23.41
C PHE A 9 29.60 -29.37 -22.73
N PRO A 10 29.45 -29.38 -21.40
CA PRO A 10 28.72 -30.46 -20.72
C PRO A 10 27.35 -30.62 -21.38
N GLU A 11 26.85 -31.86 -21.54
CA GLU A 11 25.56 -32.16 -22.18
C GLU A 11 24.44 -31.24 -21.65
N ASP A 12 24.47 -30.90 -20.36
CA ASP A 12 23.59 -29.94 -19.68
C ASP A 12 23.52 -28.55 -20.35
N GLY A 13 24.62 -28.05 -20.91
CA GLY A 13 24.68 -26.74 -21.54
C GLY A 13 23.94 -26.68 -22.88
N GLU A 14 23.95 -27.77 -23.65
CA GLU A 14 23.17 -27.90 -24.88
C GLU A 14 21.69 -28.13 -24.59
N ILE A 15 21.39 -28.94 -23.57
CA ILE A 15 20.03 -29.15 -23.06
C ILE A 15 19.40 -27.82 -22.65
N ASP A 16 20.10 -27.00 -21.87
CA ASP A 16 19.56 -25.72 -21.40
C ASP A 16 19.40 -24.70 -22.53
N ARG A 17 20.30 -24.67 -23.52
CA ARG A 17 20.11 -23.83 -24.71
C ARG A 17 18.88 -24.26 -25.52
N GLU A 18 18.68 -25.56 -25.71
CA GLU A 18 17.50 -26.07 -26.42
C GLU A 18 16.21 -25.87 -25.61
N LEU A 19 16.28 -25.92 -24.27
CA LEU A 19 15.17 -25.55 -23.39
C LEU A 19 14.78 -24.07 -23.59
N VAL A 20 15.74 -23.16 -23.51
CA VAL A 20 15.53 -21.72 -23.74
C VAL A 20 15.03 -21.44 -25.16
N LYS A 21 15.50 -22.17 -26.16
CA LYS A 21 15.03 -22.02 -27.54
C LYS A 21 13.59 -22.49 -27.73
N LYS A 22 13.14 -23.51 -27.00
CA LYS A 22 11.79 -24.06 -27.09
C LYS A 22 10.77 -23.30 -26.25
N GLN A 23 11.18 -22.84 -25.07
CA GLN A 23 10.29 -22.23 -24.08
C GLN A 23 10.55 -20.74 -23.85
N GLY A 24 11.49 -20.12 -24.60
CA GLY A 24 11.82 -18.72 -24.45
C GLY A 24 12.37 -18.38 -23.06
N LEU A 25 11.86 -17.30 -22.50
CA LEU A 25 12.18 -16.80 -21.16
C LEU A 25 11.80 -17.82 -20.08
N LYS A 26 10.70 -18.56 -20.24
CA LYS A 26 10.32 -19.61 -19.28
C LYS A 26 11.44 -20.65 -19.12
N GLY A 27 12.04 -21.08 -20.22
CA GLY A 27 13.19 -21.98 -20.19
C GLY A 27 14.39 -21.38 -19.45
N MET A 28 14.62 -20.06 -19.59
CA MET A 28 15.68 -19.37 -18.86
C MET A 28 15.39 -19.34 -17.35
N VAL A 29 14.13 -19.13 -16.96
CA VAL A 29 13.70 -19.18 -15.55
C VAL A 29 14.04 -20.54 -14.95
N GLU A 30 13.65 -21.63 -15.62
CA GLU A 30 13.84 -22.99 -15.14
C GLU A 30 15.33 -23.35 -15.00
N CYS A 31 16.14 -23.11 -16.03
CA CYS A 31 17.55 -23.51 -16.00
C CYS A 31 18.40 -22.63 -15.08
N SER A 32 18.09 -21.33 -14.94
CA SER A 32 18.87 -20.40 -14.12
C SER A 32 18.47 -20.40 -12.64
N TRP A 33 17.35 -21.01 -12.27
CA TRP A 33 16.81 -20.97 -10.90
C TRP A 33 17.83 -21.39 -9.84
N GLY A 34 18.50 -22.52 -10.03
CA GLY A 34 19.48 -23.05 -9.08
C GLY A 34 20.74 -22.20 -8.91
N GLN A 35 20.97 -21.21 -9.78
CA GLN A 35 22.04 -20.22 -9.63
C GLN A 35 21.63 -19.04 -8.74
N LEU A 36 20.32 -18.83 -8.54
CA LEU A 36 19.77 -17.64 -7.88
C LEU A 36 19.19 -17.96 -6.51
N GLU A 37 18.52 -19.09 -6.39
CA GLU A 37 17.79 -19.49 -5.19
C GLU A 37 18.17 -20.92 -4.78
N PRO A 38 18.38 -21.18 -3.49
CA PRO A 38 18.81 -22.50 -3.01
C PRO A 38 17.66 -23.53 -2.95
N GLY A 39 16.42 -23.07 -2.88
CA GLY A 39 15.23 -23.94 -2.83
C GLY A 39 14.81 -24.43 -4.23
N PRO A 40 13.93 -25.44 -4.32
CA PRO A 40 13.42 -25.89 -5.62
C PRO A 40 12.59 -24.81 -6.30
N PHE A 41 12.60 -24.80 -7.63
CA PHE A 41 11.67 -24.00 -8.40
C PHE A 41 10.27 -24.59 -8.23
N ILE A 42 9.34 -23.78 -7.72
CA ILE A 42 7.93 -24.15 -7.65
C ILE A 42 7.29 -23.51 -8.88
N ASP A 43 6.73 -24.30 -9.77
CA ASP A 43 6.10 -23.74 -10.96
C ASP A 43 4.64 -23.33 -10.71
N ASN A 44 4.13 -22.41 -11.53
CA ASN A 44 2.73 -22.07 -11.69
C ASN A 44 2.48 -21.26 -12.98
N TRP A 45 1.25 -21.34 -13.51
CA TRP A 45 0.88 -20.74 -14.81
C TRP A 45 1.14 -19.23 -14.91
N HIS A 46 0.96 -18.46 -13.83
CA HIS A 46 1.21 -17.02 -13.86
C HIS A 46 2.65 -16.64 -14.22
N ILE A 47 3.61 -17.54 -13.98
CA ILE A 47 5.01 -17.33 -14.34
C ILE A 47 5.14 -17.33 -15.86
N GLN A 48 4.43 -18.23 -16.55
CA GLN A 48 4.35 -18.26 -18.01
C GLN A 48 3.70 -16.98 -18.53
N GLU A 49 2.58 -16.55 -17.96
CA GLU A 49 1.93 -15.31 -18.36
C GLU A 49 2.88 -14.12 -18.27
N ILE A 50 3.61 -13.96 -17.16
CA ILE A 50 4.59 -12.87 -17.05
C ILE A 50 5.72 -13.05 -18.09
N CYS A 51 6.17 -14.28 -18.37
CA CYS A 51 7.16 -14.53 -19.40
C CYS A 51 6.66 -14.07 -20.78
N ASP A 52 5.46 -14.48 -21.18
CA ASP A 52 4.87 -14.17 -22.48
C ASP A 52 4.72 -12.65 -22.68
N HIS A 53 4.28 -11.92 -21.64
CA HIS A 53 4.20 -10.46 -21.71
C HIS A 53 5.58 -9.80 -21.84
N LEU A 54 6.60 -10.31 -21.13
CA LEU A 54 7.97 -9.78 -21.24
C LEU A 54 8.63 -10.14 -22.59
N GLU A 55 8.32 -11.30 -23.16
CA GLU A 55 8.73 -11.68 -24.50
C GLU A 55 8.08 -10.78 -25.56
N ALA A 56 6.78 -10.48 -25.43
CA ALA A 56 6.08 -9.53 -26.28
C ALA A 56 6.65 -8.10 -26.13
N VAL A 57 7.14 -7.71 -24.95
CA VAL A 57 7.91 -6.47 -24.78
C VAL A 57 9.23 -6.53 -25.56
N THR A 58 9.98 -7.62 -25.46
CA THR A 58 11.24 -7.82 -26.20
C THR A 58 11.01 -7.82 -27.72
N ALA A 59 9.94 -8.44 -28.20
CA ALA A 59 9.53 -8.44 -29.60
C ALA A 59 9.06 -7.05 -30.09
N GLY A 60 8.74 -6.15 -29.15
CA GLY A 60 8.25 -4.81 -29.44
C GLY A 60 6.75 -4.76 -29.76
N GLU A 61 6.01 -5.82 -29.45
CA GLU A 61 4.55 -5.89 -29.55
C GLU A 61 3.91 -5.08 -28.41
N ILE A 62 4.51 -5.12 -27.22
CA ILE A 62 4.14 -4.29 -26.07
C ILE A 62 5.24 -3.25 -25.82
N LYS A 63 4.91 -1.96 -25.92
CA LYS A 63 5.87 -0.86 -25.64
C LYS A 63 5.78 -0.34 -24.20
N ARG A 64 4.67 -0.60 -23.52
CA ARG A 64 4.36 -0.06 -22.19
C ARG A 64 3.59 -1.13 -21.41
N LEU A 65 4.27 -1.77 -20.46
CA LEU A 65 3.70 -2.87 -19.67
C LEU A 65 3.62 -2.48 -18.19
N ILE A 66 2.51 -2.79 -17.55
CA ILE A 66 2.32 -2.79 -16.10
C ILE A 66 2.05 -4.21 -15.64
N ILE A 67 2.84 -4.71 -14.70
CA ILE A 67 2.64 -5.99 -14.01
C ILE A 67 2.29 -5.68 -12.56
N ASN A 68 1.03 -5.95 -12.17
CA ASN A 68 0.59 -5.89 -10.79
C ASN A 68 0.40 -7.27 -10.20
N ILE A 69 1.20 -7.60 -9.20
CA ILE A 69 1.21 -8.92 -8.57
C ILE A 69 1.61 -8.81 -7.09
N PRO A 70 1.08 -9.67 -6.18
CA PRO A 70 1.38 -9.61 -4.75
C PRO A 70 2.86 -9.80 -4.41
N PRO A 71 3.29 -9.39 -3.19
CA PRO A 71 4.63 -9.68 -2.68
C PRO A 71 4.91 -11.19 -2.64
N GLY A 72 6.17 -11.56 -2.88
CA GLY A 72 6.61 -12.96 -2.79
C GLY A 72 6.39 -13.81 -4.06
N PHE A 73 5.85 -13.22 -5.13
CA PHE A 73 5.57 -13.91 -6.39
C PHE A 73 6.72 -13.83 -7.41
N MET A 74 7.97 -13.83 -6.95
CA MET A 74 9.18 -13.80 -7.80
C MET A 74 9.34 -12.62 -8.77
N LYS A 75 8.46 -11.62 -8.74
CA LYS A 75 8.40 -10.53 -9.71
C LYS A 75 9.76 -9.88 -10.01
N SER A 76 10.53 -9.52 -8.99
CA SER A 76 11.85 -8.90 -9.16
C SER A 76 12.91 -9.84 -9.74
N LEU A 77 12.91 -11.12 -9.37
CA LEU A 77 13.85 -12.10 -9.96
C LEU A 77 13.55 -12.29 -11.46
N LEU A 78 12.27 -12.42 -11.80
CA LEU A 78 11.85 -12.63 -13.17
C LEU A 78 12.14 -11.40 -14.04
N VAL A 79 11.61 -10.24 -13.67
CA VAL A 79 11.70 -9.00 -14.48
C VAL A 79 13.09 -8.35 -14.40
N SER A 80 13.76 -8.41 -13.24
CA SER A 80 15.00 -7.68 -12.99
C SER A 80 16.26 -8.54 -13.06
N VAL A 81 16.17 -9.86 -13.27
CA VAL A 81 17.34 -10.74 -13.40
C VAL A 81 17.22 -11.70 -14.58
N MET A 82 16.21 -12.56 -14.61
CA MET A 82 16.10 -13.64 -15.61
C MET A 82 15.74 -13.11 -17.01
N TRP A 83 14.84 -12.13 -17.08
CA TRP A 83 14.49 -11.49 -18.35
C TRP A 83 15.68 -10.82 -19.05
N PRO A 84 16.45 -9.92 -18.42
CA PRO A 84 17.60 -9.32 -19.08
C PRO A 84 18.72 -10.33 -19.37
N LEU A 85 18.84 -11.43 -18.61
CA LEU A 85 19.71 -12.55 -18.98
C LEU A 85 19.27 -13.20 -20.29
N TRP A 86 18.00 -13.60 -20.38
CA TRP A 86 17.43 -14.19 -21.59
C TRP A 86 17.57 -13.27 -22.80
N VAL A 87 17.20 -11.99 -22.65
CA VAL A 87 17.32 -11.02 -23.75
C VAL A 87 18.76 -10.91 -24.24
N TRP A 88 19.77 -10.93 -23.36
CA TRP A 88 21.16 -10.89 -23.83
C TRP A 88 21.60 -12.16 -24.58
N THR A 89 20.89 -13.28 -24.48
CA THR A 89 21.17 -14.46 -25.32
C THR A 89 20.66 -14.32 -26.75
N VAL A 90 19.65 -13.46 -26.99
CA VAL A 90 19.03 -13.25 -28.31
C VAL A 90 19.33 -11.87 -28.93
N ASP A 91 19.54 -10.85 -28.09
CA ASP A 91 19.89 -9.47 -28.41
C ASP A 91 20.96 -8.96 -27.41
N PRO A 92 22.22 -9.40 -27.55
CA PRO A 92 23.29 -9.02 -26.62
C PRO A 92 23.59 -7.51 -26.66
N GLY A 93 23.18 -6.79 -27.70
CA GLY A 93 23.28 -5.34 -27.79
C GLY A 93 22.24 -4.58 -26.93
N HIS A 94 21.35 -5.29 -26.22
CA HIS A 94 20.25 -4.65 -25.50
C HIS A 94 20.73 -3.80 -24.31
N LYS A 95 20.20 -2.58 -24.19
CA LYS A 95 20.58 -1.57 -23.20
C LYS A 95 19.45 -1.36 -22.22
N TRP A 96 19.76 -1.41 -20.93
CA TRP A 96 18.80 -1.42 -19.83
C TRP A 96 19.02 -0.25 -18.86
N ILE A 97 17.93 0.36 -18.40
CA ILE A 97 17.92 1.13 -17.17
C ILE A 97 16.91 0.50 -16.21
N TYR A 98 17.39 0.16 -15.01
CA TYR A 98 16.58 -0.37 -13.92
C TYR A 98 16.53 0.63 -12.77
N ALA A 99 15.36 0.76 -12.14
CA ALA A 99 15.19 1.54 -10.93
C ALA A 99 14.26 0.84 -9.94
N SER A 100 14.37 1.21 -8.67
CA SER A 100 13.43 0.88 -7.59
C SER A 100 13.33 2.06 -6.64
N TYR A 101 12.37 2.10 -5.71
CA TYR A 101 12.35 3.15 -4.68
C TYR A 101 13.67 3.21 -3.90
N ASP A 102 14.35 2.07 -3.74
CA ASP A 102 15.65 1.93 -3.07
C ASP A 102 16.72 1.45 -4.05
N ALA A 103 17.81 2.22 -4.20
CA ALA A 103 18.94 1.86 -5.06
C ALA A 103 19.57 0.51 -4.66
N GLY A 104 19.58 0.17 -3.37
CA GLY A 104 20.07 -1.10 -2.84
C GLY A 104 19.34 -2.31 -3.41
N LEU A 105 18.02 -2.21 -3.64
CA LEU A 105 17.20 -3.26 -4.27
C LEU A 105 17.58 -3.44 -5.74
N SER A 106 17.65 -2.35 -6.50
CA SER A 106 18.05 -2.41 -7.91
C SER A 106 19.49 -2.95 -8.08
N LEU A 107 20.40 -2.55 -7.19
CA LEU A 107 21.79 -3.06 -7.16
C LEU A 107 21.86 -4.53 -6.73
N ARG A 108 20.99 -5.02 -5.84
CA ARG A 108 20.93 -6.44 -5.47
C ARG A 108 20.65 -7.29 -6.69
N ASP A 109 19.66 -6.92 -7.50
CA ASP A 109 19.26 -7.70 -8.67
C ASP A 109 20.30 -7.59 -9.80
N ALA A 110 20.92 -6.42 -9.93
CA ALA A 110 22.06 -6.24 -10.83
C ALA A 110 23.27 -7.11 -10.46
N ARG A 111 23.58 -7.26 -9.15
CA ARG A 111 24.62 -8.19 -8.67
C ARG A 111 24.26 -9.64 -9.00
N LYS A 112 23.00 -10.06 -8.80
CA LYS A 112 22.54 -11.42 -9.14
C LYS A 112 22.76 -11.71 -10.64
N MET A 113 22.33 -10.81 -11.52
CA MET A 113 22.55 -10.93 -12.97
C MET A 113 24.05 -11.01 -13.31
N ARG A 114 24.85 -10.10 -12.77
CA ARG A 114 26.30 -10.04 -13.00
C ARG A 114 27.00 -11.33 -12.59
N ASN A 115 26.67 -11.84 -11.40
CA ASN A 115 27.25 -13.07 -10.86
C ASN A 115 26.93 -14.29 -11.73
N ILE A 116 25.71 -14.37 -12.29
CA ILE A 116 25.38 -15.43 -13.26
C ILE A 116 26.28 -15.34 -14.48
N ILE A 117 26.37 -14.17 -15.12
CA ILE A 117 27.15 -14.02 -16.37
C ILE A 117 28.63 -14.37 -16.15
N GLU A 118 29.16 -14.05 -14.96
CA GLU A 118 30.55 -14.39 -14.61
C GLU A 118 30.76 -15.85 -14.23
N SER A 119 29.69 -16.59 -13.89
CA SER A 119 29.77 -17.98 -13.44
C SER A 119 30.28 -18.93 -14.52
N THR A 120 30.81 -20.08 -14.08
CA THR A 120 31.13 -21.20 -14.98
C THR A 120 29.87 -21.77 -15.65
N TRP A 121 28.73 -21.74 -14.94
CA TRP A 121 27.44 -22.21 -15.44
C TRP A 121 27.00 -21.43 -16.69
N TRP A 122 27.09 -20.09 -16.67
CA TRP A 122 26.76 -19.25 -17.82
C TRP A 122 27.76 -19.43 -18.96
N ARG A 123 29.07 -19.45 -18.68
CA ARG A 123 30.09 -19.64 -19.72
C ARG A 123 29.95 -20.95 -20.48
N ALA A 124 29.46 -22.00 -19.84
CA ALA A 124 29.18 -23.27 -20.50
C ALA A 124 27.94 -23.22 -21.42
N ARG A 125 27.04 -22.25 -21.22
CA ARG A 125 25.76 -22.14 -21.95
C ARG A 125 25.77 -21.05 -23.01
N TRP A 126 26.24 -19.85 -22.67
CA TRP A 126 26.30 -18.69 -23.56
C TRP A 126 27.70 -18.08 -23.57
N PRO A 127 28.72 -18.83 -24.03
CA PRO A 127 30.11 -18.38 -24.06
C PRO A 127 30.33 -17.10 -24.89
N GLU A 128 29.42 -16.74 -25.77
CA GLU A 128 29.48 -15.56 -26.63
C GLU A 128 29.15 -14.26 -25.90
N VAL A 129 28.39 -14.31 -24.79
CA VAL A 129 28.00 -13.14 -23.99
C VAL A 129 28.82 -13.10 -22.71
N ARG A 130 29.72 -12.12 -22.58
CA ARG A 130 30.61 -11.98 -21.42
C ARG A 130 30.72 -10.54 -21.00
N LEU A 131 31.06 -10.34 -19.72
CA LEU A 131 31.50 -9.03 -19.22
C LEU A 131 33.01 -8.89 -19.50
N PRO A 132 33.43 -7.90 -20.30
CA PRO A 132 34.85 -7.66 -20.57
C PRO A 132 35.63 -7.33 -19.28
N ILE A 133 36.94 -7.60 -19.27
CA ILE A 133 37.81 -7.26 -18.13
C ILE A 133 37.78 -5.75 -17.84
N GLN A 134 37.61 -4.94 -18.89
CA GLN A 134 37.52 -3.49 -18.84
C GLN A 134 36.14 -2.97 -18.39
N SER A 135 35.09 -3.81 -18.40
CA SER A 135 33.77 -3.43 -17.89
C SER A 135 33.89 -3.09 -16.40
N SER A 136 33.07 -2.14 -15.98
CA SER A 136 32.94 -1.79 -14.57
C SER A 136 32.60 -3.04 -13.72
N ARG A 137 33.29 -3.15 -12.57
CA ARG A 137 32.98 -4.17 -11.55
C ARG A 137 31.78 -3.79 -10.68
N SER A 138 31.27 -2.57 -10.82
CA SER A 138 30.13 -2.08 -10.06
C SER A 138 28.83 -2.69 -10.58
N ALA A 139 27.95 -3.11 -9.66
CA ALA A 139 26.59 -3.48 -10.03
C ALA A 139 25.73 -2.28 -10.46
N LYS A 140 26.20 -1.05 -10.21
CA LYS A 140 25.53 0.17 -10.67
C LYS A 140 25.53 0.26 -12.19
N GLU A 141 26.61 -0.16 -12.83
CA GLU A 141 26.77 -0.13 -14.27
C GLU A 141 27.78 -1.17 -14.73
N PHE A 142 27.38 -1.99 -15.69
CA PHE A 142 28.25 -2.93 -16.38
C PHE A 142 27.76 -3.16 -17.81
N ASP A 143 28.71 -3.52 -18.67
CA ASP A 143 28.51 -3.74 -20.11
C ASP A 143 29.00 -5.13 -20.51
N ASN A 144 28.41 -5.66 -21.57
CA ASN A 144 28.85 -6.90 -22.19
C ASN A 144 29.73 -6.62 -23.42
N ASN A 145 30.38 -7.66 -23.93
CA ASN A 145 31.26 -7.61 -25.10
C ASN A 145 30.56 -7.29 -26.44
N HIS A 146 29.25 -7.01 -26.45
CA HIS A 146 28.46 -6.62 -27.62
C HIS A 146 27.89 -5.21 -27.52
N GLY A 147 28.28 -4.43 -26.50
CA GLY A 147 27.84 -3.04 -26.32
C GLY A 147 26.46 -2.89 -25.67
N GLY A 148 25.83 -3.99 -25.24
CA GLY A 148 24.71 -3.95 -24.31
C GLY A 148 25.19 -3.54 -22.92
N PHE A 149 24.36 -2.80 -22.18
CA PHE A 149 24.69 -2.38 -20.81
C PHE A 149 23.48 -2.48 -19.91
N ARG A 150 23.74 -2.57 -18.60
CA ARG A 150 22.75 -2.36 -17.55
C ARG A 150 23.19 -1.23 -16.65
N PHE A 151 22.30 -0.25 -16.45
CA PHE A 151 22.45 0.78 -15.43
C PHE A 151 21.35 0.63 -14.37
N SER A 152 21.72 0.67 -13.10
CA SER A 152 20.82 0.45 -11.96
C SER A 152 20.84 1.66 -11.02
N THR A 153 19.67 2.20 -10.70
CA THR A 153 19.50 3.44 -9.92
C THR A 153 18.30 3.36 -8.97
N SER A 154 18.01 4.43 -8.24
CA SER A 154 16.74 4.61 -7.54
C SER A 154 15.77 5.51 -8.32
N VAL A 155 14.52 5.51 -7.90
CA VAL A 155 13.59 6.63 -8.15
C VAL A 155 14.23 7.91 -7.65
N ALA A 156 14.03 9.02 -8.38
CA ALA A 156 14.73 10.29 -8.24
C ALA A 156 16.25 10.26 -8.52
N GLY A 157 16.84 9.08 -8.76
CA GLY A 157 18.23 8.95 -9.18
C GLY A 157 18.44 9.41 -10.61
N GLY A 158 19.58 10.06 -10.86
CA GLY A 158 19.96 10.55 -12.19
C GLY A 158 20.43 9.42 -13.12
N ALA A 159 19.93 9.44 -14.35
CA ALA A 159 20.37 8.57 -15.45
C ALA A 159 20.99 9.36 -16.62
N THR A 160 21.51 10.55 -16.35
CA THR A 160 22.06 11.46 -17.37
C THR A 160 23.14 10.79 -18.22
N GLY A 161 23.08 11.02 -19.53
CA GLY A 161 24.03 10.48 -20.52
C GLY A 161 23.79 9.02 -20.91
N ARG A 162 22.74 8.37 -20.36
CA ARG A 162 22.39 6.99 -20.68
C ARG A 162 21.09 6.94 -21.46
N HIS A 163 21.08 6.08 -22.46
CA HIS A 163 19.95 5.84 -23.34
C HIS A 163 19.74 4.33 -23.42
N SER A 164 18.53 3.85 -23.07
CA SER A 164 18.20 2.42 -23.06
C SER A 164 17.19 2.06 -24.13
N HIS A 165 17.18 0.78 -24.52
CA HIS A 165 16.09 0.19 -25.29
C HIS A 165 14.92 -0.10 -24.35
N THR A 166 15.17 -0.55 -23.12
CA THR A 166 14.12 -0.81 -22.14
C THR A 166 14.39 -0.12 -20.81
N GLN A 167 13.35 0.48 -20.24
CA GLN A 167 13.34 1.03 -18.89
C GLN A 167 12.45 0.19 -18.00
N VAL A 168 12.96 -0.21 -16.84
CA VAL A 168 12.21 -0.99 -15.86
C VAL A 168 12.21 -0.27 -14.52
N VAL A 169 11.04 -0.18 -13.91
CA VAL A 169 10.91 0.22 -12.51
C VAL A 169 10.23 -0.88 -11.70
N ASP A 170 10.94 -1.35 -10.67
CA ASP A 170 10.56 -2.46 -9.80
C ASP A 170 10.27 -1.92 -8.40
N ASP A 171 9.00 -1.96 -8.00
CA ASP A 171 8.48 -1.32 -6.78
C ASP A 171 8.94 0.15 -6.67
N PRO A 172 8.29 1.10 -7.37
CA PRO A 172 8.68 2.51 -7.37
C PRO A 172 8.41 3.25 -6.05
N HIS A 173 7.63 2.64 -5.15
CA HIS A 173 7.16 3.25 -3.91
C HIS A 173 7.54 2.42 -2.70
N LYS A 174 7.87 3.09 -1.60
CA LYS A 174 8.16 2.45 -0.31
C LYS A 174 6.83 2.18 0.43
N PRO A 175 6.54 0.93 0.86
CA PRO A 175 5.25 0.58 1.49
C PRO A 175 4.89 1.43 2.72
N LEU A 176 5.82 1.60 3.66
CA LEU A 176 5.61 2.36 4.89
C LEU A 176 5.39 3.86 4.66
N ASP A 177 5.96 4.40 3.58
CA ASP A 177 5.84 5.83 3.27
C ASP A 177 4.43 6.17 2.73
N LEU A 178 3.53 5.20 2.58
CA LEU A 178 2.17 5.36 2.03
C LEU A 178 1.05 4.99 3.00
N GLU A 179 1.40 4.62 4.25
CA GLU A 179 0.44 4.34 5.33
C GLU A 179 0.06 5.59 6.12
N ASP A 180 0.88 6.64 6.07
CA ASP A 180 0.62 7.92 6.73
C ASP A 180 -0.19 8.87 5.83
N SER A 181 -1.32 9.35 6.34
CA SER A 181 -2.21 10.33 5.69
C SER A 181 -1.66 11.77 5.71
N ILE A 182 -0.34 11.93 5.79
CA ILE A 182 0.35 13.22 5.86
C ILE A 182 0.98 13.51 4.48
N GLY A 183 1.10 14.79 4.13
CA GLY A 183 1.57 15.25 2.80
C GLY A 183 2.93 14.72 2.32
N GLU A 184 3.68 13.95 3.11
CA GLU A 184 4.92 13.27 2.70
C GLU A 184 4.65 12.09 1.75
N SER A 185 3.61 11.29 1.99
CA SER A 185 3.21 10.16 1.11
C SER A 185 2.79 10.64 -0.28
N ARG A 186 2.02 11.75 -0.33
CA ARG A 186 1.60 12.39 -1.58
C ARG A 186 2.81 12.90 -2.37
N LYS A 187 3.75 13.56 -1.70
CA LYS A 187 4.99 14.04 -2.33
C LYS A 187 5.86 12.91 -2.87
N ALA A 188 5.97 11.79 -2.15
CA ALA A 188 6.72 10.63 -2.61
C ALA A 188 6.08 10.05 -3.89
N ILE A 189 4.75 9.92 -3.90
CA ILE A 189 4.00 9.49 -5.08
C ILE A 189 4.23 10.43 -6.26
N GLU A 190 3.96 11.73 -6.07
CA GLU A 190 4.10 12.76 -7.11
C GLU A 190 5.53 12.83 -7.64
N SER A 191 6.53 12.70 -6.77
CA SER A 191 7.95 12.67 -7.15
C SER A 191 8.28 11.46 -8.03
N ALA A 192 7.81 10.26 -7.68
CA ALA A 192 8.04 9.06 -8.49
C ALA A 192 7.35 9.16 -9.86
N VAL A 193 6.11 9.67 -9.89
CA VAL A 193 5.36 9.90 -11.13
C VAL A 193 6.05 10.94 -12.01
N ALA A 194 6.50 12.06 -11.43
CA ALA A 194 7.24 13.12 -12.15
C ALA A 194 8.59 12.61 -12.67
N TRP A 195 9.30 11.80 -11.87
CA TRP A 195 10.56 11.18 -12.30
C TRP A 195 10.33 10.22 -13.46
N TRP A 196 9.29 9.38 -13.40
CA TRP A 196 8.96 8.45 -14.48
C TRP A 196 8.51 9.16 -15.75
N THR A 197 7.61 10.13 -15.64
CA THR A 197 7.02 10.82 -16.82
C THR A 197 7.91 11.92 -17.39
N GLY A 198 8.81 12.51 -16.60
CA GLY A 198 9.72 13.59 -17.01
C GLY A 198 11.18 13.17 -17.16
N THR A 199 11.83 12.79 -16.07
CA THR A 199 13.29 12.53 -16.07
C THR A 199 13.65 11.29 -16.89
N MET A 200 12.88 10.21 -16.72
CA MET A 200 13.14 8.93 -17.37
C MET A 200 12.66 8.86 -18.81
N SER A 201 11.54 9.52 -19.14
CA SER A 201 10.96 9.51 -20.49
C SER A 201 11.92 10.02 -21.57
N ASN A 202 12.90 10.86 -21.19
CA ASN A 202 13.91 11.40 -22.10
C ASN A 202 15.16 10.48 -22.30
N ARG A 203 15.19 9.28 -21.71
CA ARG A 203 16.34 8.35 -21.75
C ARG A 203 16.17 7.22 -22.75
N ILE A 204 15.79 7.58 -23.97
CA ILE A 204 15.45 6.67 -25.07
C ILE A 204 16.67 6.49 -25.99
N ALA A 205 17.05 5.24 -26.29
CA ALA A 205 18.09 4.94 -27.28
C ALA A 205 17.56 4.97 -28.72
N ASP A 206 16.40 4.37 -28.95
CA ASP A 206 15.73 4.32 -30.24
C ASP A 206 14.21 4.33 -29.99
N PRO A 207 13.48 5.39 -30.39
CA PRO A 207 12.03 5.48 -30.21
C PRO A 207 11.25 4.30 -30.78
N ASN A 208 11.74 3.64 -31.83
CA ASN A 208 11.03 2.51 -32.46
C ASN A 208 11.19 1.20 -31.66
N ARG A 209 12.29 1.08 -30.92
CA ARG A 209 12.61 -0.11 -30.10
C ARG A 209 12.31 0.10 -28.61
N PHE A 210 11.96 1.32 -28.23
CA PHE A 210 11.86 1.71 -26.83
C PHE A 210 10.67 1.07 -26.12
N ALA A 211 10.92 0.44 -24.98
CA ALA A 211 9.89 -0.10 -24.11
C ALA A 211 10.03 0.34 -22.65
N ARG A 212 8.92 0.31 -21.93
CA ARG A 212 8.84 0.65 -20.51
C ARG A 212 8.05 -0.40 -19.74
N VAL A 213 8.58 -0.86 -18.63
CA VAL A 213 7.94 -1.86 -17.78
C VAL A 213 7.87 -1.34 -16.34
N ILE A 214 6.67 -1.37 -15.77
CA ILE A 214 6.41 -1.15 -14.35
C ILE A 214 6.05 -2.51 -13.76
N VAL A 215 6.76 -2.94 -12.71
CA VAL A 215 6.39 -4.13 -11.94
C VAL A 215 6.28 -3.75 -10.48
N MET A 216 5.12 -3.99 -9.88
CA MET A 216 4.89 -3.64 -8.47
C MET A 216 3.67 -4.34 -7.88
N GLN A 217 3.64 -4.47 -6.55
CA GLN A 217 2.35 -4.59 -5.86
C GLN A 217 1.72 -3.21 -5.69
N ARG A 218 0.40 -3.10 -5.79
CA ARG A 218 -0.28 -1.83 -5.57
C ARG A 218 -0.21 -1.42 -4.10
N LEU A 219 -0.02 -0.13 -3.85
CA LEU A 219 0.08 0.43 -2.48
C LEU A 219 -0.93 1.56 -2.24
N HIS A 220 -1.23 2.35 -3.27
CA HIS A 220 -2.10 3.51 -3.18
C HIS A 220 -2.85 3.70 -4.51
N GLU A 221 -4.04 4.30 -4.51
CA GLU A 221 -4.76 4.56 -5.78
C GLU A 221 -3.91 5.39 -6.75
N ASN A 222 -3.28 6.45 -6.26
CA ASN A 222 -2.43 7.37 -7.00
C ASN A 222 -0.99 6.88 -7.14
N ASP A 223 -0.67 5.64 -6.75
CA ASP A 223 0.65 5.09 -6.99
C ASP A 223 1.00 5.09 -8.49
N LEU A 224 2.23 4.68 -8.84
CA LEU A 224 2.72 4.87 -10.22
C LEU A 224 1.83 4.15 -11.23
N THR A 225 1.29 2.98 -10.86
CA THR A 225 0.32 2.29 -11.69
C THR A 225 -0.93 3.14 -11.88
N GLY A 226 -1.58 3.60 -10.81
CA GLY A 226 -2.82 4.36 -10.95
C GLY A 226 -2.65 5.66 -11.71
N ALA A 227 -1.56 6.39 -11.46
CA ALA A 227 -1.24 7.60 -12.21
C ALA A 227 -1.04 7.33 -13.71
N MET A 228 -0.42 6.19 -14.09
CA MET A 228 -0.28 5.84 -15.51
C MET A 228 -1.62 5.44 -16.12
N LEU A 229 -2.44 4.66 -15.41
CA LEU A 229 -3.77 4.27 -15.87
C LEU A 229 -4.71 5.48 -16.06
N GLU A 230 -4.63 6.47 -15.17
CA GLU A 230 -5.38 7.74 -15.31
C GLU A 230 -4.91 8.51 -16.56
N LYS A 231 -3.59 8.67 -16.74
CA LYS A 231 -3.03 9.28 -17.95
C LYS A 231 -3.40 8.57 -19.24
N MET A 232 -3.58 7.25 -19.24
CA MET A 232 -4.07 6.52 -20.43
C MET A 232 -5.44 7.03 -20.88
N GLN A 233 -6.31 7.37 -19.92
CA GLN A 233 -7.67 7.86 -20.20
C GLN A 233 -7.64 9.30 -20.72
N GLU A 234 -6.68 10.12 -20.27
CA GLU A 234 -6.55 11.53 -20.65
C GLU A 234 -5.79 11.74 -21.97
N ASP A 235 -4.60 11.15 -22.10
CA ASP A 235 -3.62 11.47 -23.15
C ASP A 235 -3.55 10.41 -24.26
N GLY A 236 -4.23 9.26 -24.09
CA GLY A 236 -4.27 8.18 -25.07
C GLY A 236 -3.01 7.30 -25.14
N GLU A 237 -2.01 7.50 -24.27
CA GLU A 237 -0.94 6.50 -24.08
C GLU A 237 -1.57 5.16 -23.70
N GLN A 238 -1.17 4.06 -24.34
CA GLN A 238 -1.73 2.74 -24.05
C GLN A 238 -0.70 1.92 -23.26
N TYR A 239 -0.90 1.79 -21.94
CA TYR A 239 -0.25 0.74 -21.16
C TYR A 239 -1.09 -0.53 -21.23
N GLU A 240 -0.44 -1.67 -21.41
CA GLU A 240 -1.06 -2.96 -21.15
C GLU A 240 -0.86 -3.33 -19.67
N GLN A 241 -1.93 -3.74 -18.99
CA GLN A 241 -1.88 -4.08 -17.57
C GLN A 241 -2.17 -5.57 -17.36
N LEU A 242 -1.15 -6.33 -16.95
CA LEU A 242 -1.29 -7.66 -16.38
C LEU A 242 -1.51 -7.53 -14.87
N ARG A 243 -2.75 -7.73 -14.42
CA ARG A 243 -3.15 -7.67 -12.99
C ARG A 243 -3.54 -9.05 -12.49
N LEU A 244 -2.76 -9.59 -11.56
CA LEU A 244 -2.96 -10.93 -11.00
C LEU A 244 -3.12 -10.84 -9.46
N PRO A 245 -4.36 -10.80 -8.93
CA PRO A 245 -4.60 -10.71 -7.48
C PRO A 245 -4.31 -12.03 -6.76
N MET A 246 -4.02 -11.97 -5.46
CA MET A 246 -3.79 -13.15 -4.61
C MET A 246 -4.98 -14.12 -4.67
N ARG A 247 -6.19 -13.61 -4.48
CA ARG A 247 -7.45 -14.34 -4.64
C ARG A 247 -8.15 -13.89 -5.90
N PHE A 248 -8.61 -14.83 -6.72
CA PHE A 248 -9.30 -14.52 -7.96
C PHE A 248 -10.64 -13.81 -7.70
N GLU A 249 -10.97 -12.82 -8.54
CA GLU A 249 -12.21 -12.05 -8.48
C GLU A 249 -12.82 -12.00 -9.89
N PRO A 250 -13.93 -12.72 -10.17
CA PRO A 250 -14.50 -12.80 -11.51
C PRO A 250 -14.90 -11.43 -12.10
N LYS A 251 -15.30 -10.47 -11.24
CA LYS A 251 -15.69 -9.11 -11.66
C LYS A 251 -14.52 -8.29 -12.20
N THR A 252 -13.29 -8.66 -11.84
CA THR A 252 -12.06 -7.95 -12.22
C THR A 252 -11.12 -8.90 -12.97
N HIS A 253 -11.69 -9.85 -13.73
CA HIS A 253 -10.93 -10.77 -14.58
C HIS A 253 -9.99 -10.01 -15.52
N CYS A 254 -8.70 -10.37 -15.49
CA CYS A 254 -7.69 -9.71 -16.30
C CYS A 254 -7.55 -10.42 -17.63
N VAL A 255 -7.64 -9.64 -18.72
CA VAL A 255 -7.41 -10.06 -20.09
C VAL A 255 -6.52 -9.00 -20.75
N THR A 256 -5.47 -9.43 -21.42
CA THR A 256 -4.53 -8.59 -22.16
C THR A 256 -4.51 -9.01 -23.63
N SER A 257 -3.69 -8.34 -24.45
CA SER A 257 -3.51 -8.70 -25.86
C SER A 257 -2.78 -10.03 -26.06
N VAL A 258 -2.04 -10.50 -25.06
CA VAL A 258 -1.21 -11.71 -25.14
C VAL A 258 -1.63 -12.82 -24.19
N GLY A 259 -2.45 -12.53 -23.17
CA GLY A 259 -2.77 -13.51 -22.13
C GLY A 259 -3.96 -13.15 -21.25
N LEU A 260 -4.24 -13.97 -20.25
CA LEU A 260 -5.36 -13.78 -19.32
C LEU A 260 -5.15 -14.50 -17.99
N ASP A 261 -5.89 -14.11 -16.96
CA ASP A 261 -5.91 -14.85 -15.69
C ASP A 261 -6.69 -16.17 -15.85
N HIS A 262 -6.01 -17.31 -15.73
CA HIS A 262 -6.57 -18.64 -16.01
C HIS A 262 -7.57 -19.15 -14.96
N ARG A 263 -7.71 -18.45 -13.84
CA ARG A 263 -8.62 -18.85 -12.76
C ARG A 263 -10.06 -18.57 -13.14
N THR A 264 -10.98 -19.37 -12.60
CA THR A 264 -12.41 -19.26 -12.91
C THR A 264 -13.29 -19.22 -11.67
N GLN A 265 -12.77 -19.62 -10.52
CA GLN A 265 -13.54 -19.71 -9.27
C GLN A 265 -13.21 -18.53 -8.35
N ASP A 266 -14.25 -17.81 -7.90
CA ASP A 266 -14.09 -16.72 -6.94
C ASP A 266 -13.31 -17.20 -5.70
N GLY A 267 -12.29 -16.43 -5.30
CA GLY A 267 -11.41 -16.78 -4.18
C GLY A 267 -10.24 -17.71 -4.52
N GLU A 268 -10.12 -18.23 -5.75
CA GLU A 268 -9.05 -19.15 -6.15
C GLU A 268 -7.66 -18.51 -5.99
N LEU A 269 -6.77 -19.17 -5.24
CA LEU A 269 -5.45 -18.66 -4.93
C LEU A 269 -4.54 -18.65 -6.16
N LEU A 270 -3.81 -17.55 -6.37
CA LEU A 270 -2.93 -17.38 -7.52
C LEU A 270 -1.87 -18.49 -7.56
N TRP A 271 -1.23 -18.81 -6.44
CA TRP A 271 -0.12 -19.77 -6.38
C TRP A 271 -0.23 -20.73 -5.19
N LYS A 272 -1.29 -21.54 -5.19
CA LYS A 272 -1.65 -22.49 -4.12
C LYS A 272 -0.50 -23.40 -3.65
N ASN A 273 0.39 -23.82 -4.55
CA ASN A 273 1.53 -24.69 -4.22
C ASN A 273 2.63 -23.99 -3.39
N ARG A 274 2.65 -22.66 -3.36
CA ARG A 274 3.60 -21.86 -2.57
C ARG A 274 2.91 -21.13 -1.41
N PHE A 275 1.72 -20.61 -1.67
CA PHE A 275 0.87 -19.92 -0.70
C PHE A 275 -0.46 -20.68 -0.63
N ASP A 276 -0.54 -21.63 0.30
CA ASP A 276 -1.79 -22.33 0.60
C ASP A 276 -2.72 -21.44 1.44
N GLU A 277 -3.95 -21.91 1.69
CA GLU A 277 -4.96 -21.14 2.40
C GLU A 277 -4.50 -20.65 3.79
N PRO A 278 -3.87 -21.48 4.65
CA PRO A 278 -3.31 -21.02 5.91
C PRO A 278 -2.21 -19.96 5.76
N ALA A 279 -1.32 -20.10 4.76
CA ALA A 279 -0.28 -19.11 4.50
C ALA A 279 -0.87 -17.78 4.05
N VAL A 280 -1.87 -17.79 3.16
CA VAL A 280 -2.56 -16.56 2.71
C VAL A 280 -3.28 -15.88 3.86
N ILE A 281 -4.00 -16.63 4.72
CA ILE A 281 -4.63 -16.08 5.92
C ILE A 281 -3.59 -15.45 6.86
N SER A 282 -2.41 -16.07 6.99
CA SER A 282 -1.32 -15.52 7.80
C SER A 282 -0.77 -14.21 7.21
N LEU A 283 -0.61 -14.14 5.88
CA LEU A 283 -0.22 -12.92 5.17
C LEU A 283 -1.26 -11.80 5.34
N GLU A 284 -2.54 -12.13 5.18
CA GLU A 284 -3.67 -11.20 5.38
C GLU A 284 -3.64 -10.63 6.81
N LYS A 285 -3.49 -11.49 7.82
CA LYS A 285 -3.35 -11.05 9.23
C LYS A 285 -2.13 -10.18 9.46
N GLY A 286 -1.00 -10.51 8.82
CA GLY A 286 0.25 -9.76 8.94
C GLY A 286 0.18 -8.35 8.37
N LEU A 287 -0.67 -8.11 7.37
CA LEU A 287 -0.88 -6.78 6.77
C LEU A 287 -1.72 -5.84 7.65
N GLN A 288 -2.38 -6.37 8.70
CA GLN A 288 -3.08 -5.65 9.77
C GLN A 288 -4.17 -4.63 9.32
N SER A 289 -4.48 -4.54 8.03
CA SER A 289 -5.49 -3.63 7.48
C SER A 289 -6.13 -4.21 6.21
N THR A 290 -7.46 -4.15 6.15
CA THR A 290 -8.24 -4.51 4.95
C THR A 290 -7.84 -3.68 3.73
N ARG A 291 -7.45 -2.42 3.93
CA ARG A 291 -6.91 -1.55 2.88
C ARG A 291 -5.60 -2.12 2.33
N ASN A 292 -4.67 -2.52 3.20
CA ASN A 292 -3.40 -3.12 2.80
C ASN A 292 -3.59 -4.48 2.10
N ILE A 293 -4.57 -5.27 2.52
CA ILE A 293 -4.96 -6.51 1.83
C ILE A 293 -5.50 -6.19 0.44
N SER A 294 -6.44 -5.25 0.34
CA SER A 294 -7.05 -4.86 -0.93
C SER A 294 -6.02 -4.27 -1.91
N SER A 295 -5.09 -3.45 -1.42
CA SER A 295 -4.01 -2.89 -2.24
C SER A 295 -2.96 -3.94 -2.59
N GLN A 296 -2.27 -4.50 -1.61
CA GLN A 296 -1.06 -5.29 -1.83
C GLN A 296 -1.33 -6.71 -2.30
N LEU A 297 -2.46 -7.32 -1.91
CA LEU A 297 -2.81 -8.68 -2.30
C LEU A 297 -3.81 -8.66 -3.47
N GLN A 298 -4.90 -7.89 -3.37
CA GLN A 298 -5.93 -7.86 -4.43
C GLN A 298 -5.65 -6.86 -5.57
N GLN A 299 -4.55 -6.09 -5.51
CA GLN A 299 -4.17 -5.10 -6.52
C GLN A 299 -5.24 -4.03 -6.79
N ARG A 300 -6.11 -3.78 -5.79
CA ARG A 300 -7.21 -2.82 -5.83
C ARG A 300 -7.07 -1.86 -4.64
N PRO A 301 -6.11 -0.93 -4.71
CA PRO A 301 -6.01 0.10 -3.68
C PRO A 301 -7.24 1.01 -3.76
N SER A 302 -7.83 1.28 -2.60
CA SER A 302 -8.83 2.33 -2.47
C SER A 302 -8.15 3.66 -2.17
N PRO A 303 -8.79 4.79 -2.47
CA PRO A 303 -8.34 6.10 -2.00
C PRO A 303 -7.94 6.07 -0.54
N ALA A 304 -6.79 6.69 -0.21
CA ALA A 304 -6.56 7.14 1.16
C ALA A 304 -7.58 8.25 1.43
N GLY A 305 -8.81 7.85 1.74
CA GLY A 305 -9.96 8.75 1.76
C GLY A 305 -11.21 8.33 1.02
N GLY A 306 -11.38 7.04 0.72
CA GLY A 306 -12.71 6.56 0.40
C GLY A 306 -13.51 6.53 1.68
N ASN A 307 -14.46 7.48 1.85
CA ASN A 307 -15.44 7.61 2.93
C ASN A 307 -15.43 6.45 3.95
N ILE A 308 -14.45 6.43 4.88
CA ILE A 308 -14.30 5.36 5.90
C ILE A 308 -15.65 5.17 6.59
N ILE A 309 -16.31 6.30 6.86
CA ILE A 309 -17.71 6.34 7.25
C ILE A 309 -18.52 6.90 6.07
N LYS A 310 -19.53 6.17 5.63
CA LYS A 310 -20.49 6.68 4.65
C LYS A 310 -21.53 7.58 5.31
N THR A 311 -22.02 8.58 4.58
CA THR A 311 -23.01 9.55 5.11
C THR A 311 -24.28 8.85 5.59
N GLU A 312 -24.75 7.84 4.86
CA GLU A 312 -25.94 7.06 5.18
C GLU A 312 -25.80 6.15 6.41
N TRP A 313 -24.58 5.90 6.87
CA TRP A 313 -24.31 5.10 8.08
C TRP A 313 -24.47 5.91 9.36
N ILE A 314 -24.29 7.23 9.30
CA ILE A 314 -24.49 8.11 10.45
C ILE A 314 -25.98 8.28 10.69
N LYS A 315 -26.49 7.64 11.76
CA LYS A 315 -27.91 7.72 12.11
C LYS A 315 -28.20 8.93 12.97
N GLU A 316 -29.45 9.40 12.96
CA GLU A 316 -29.92 10.48 13.83
C GLU A 316 -30.95 9.94 14.83
N TYR A 317 -30.83 10.37 16.08
CA TYR A 317 -31.89 10.19 17.08
C TYR A 317 -32.82 11.42 17.08
N GLY A 318 -34.02 11.30 17.65
CA GLY A 318 -34.95 12.43 17.74
C GLY A 318 -35.70 12.74 16.44
N VAL A 319 -35.60 11.86 15.43
CA VAL A 319 -36.24 12.02 14.13
C VAL A 319 -37.44 11.07 14.04
N PRO A 320 -38.65 11.55 13.68
CA PRO A 320 -39.82 10.68 13.51
C PRO A 320 -39.56 9.53 12.54
N GLY A 321 -39.93 8.30 12.92
CA GLY A 321 -39.68 7.09 12.14
C GLY A 321 -38.26 6.52 12.23
N SER A 322 -37.34 7.14 12.99
CA SER A 322 -36.03 6.55 13.27
C SER A 322 -36.12 5.52 14.40
N ARG A 323 -35.12 4.63 14.50
CA ARG A 323 -35.06 3.62 15.57
C ARG A 323 -35.14 4.22 16.97
N PHE A 324 -34.56 5.40 17.15
CA PHE A 324 -34.61 6.18 18.39
C PHE A 324 -35.31 7.51 18.13
N GLU A 325 -36.64 7.48 17.95
CA GLU A 325 -37.47 8.68 17.76
C GLU A 325 -37.34 9.69 18.92
N LYS A 326 -36.96 9.21 20.11
CA LYS A 326 -36.56 10.03 21.25
C LYS A 326 -35.21 9.54 21.77
N LEU A 327 -34.40 10.48 22.24
CA LEU A 327 -33.18 10.15 22.96
C LEU A 327 -33.55 9.29 24.19
N PRO A 328 -32.90 8.14 24.42
CA PRO A 328 -33.11 7.37 25.64
C PRO A 328 -32.80 8.22 26.88
N HIS A 329 -33.40 7.87 28.03
CA HIS A 329 -33.23 8.66 29.24
C HIS A 329 -31.77 8.64 29.68
N LEU A 330 -31.19 9.80 30.03
CA LEU A 330 -29.75 9.91 30.36
C LEU A 330 -29.33 8.96 31.50
N SER A 331 -30.22 8.66 32.44
CA SER A 331 -29.95 7.71 33.53
C SER A 331 -29.79 6.26 33.09
N SER A 332 -30.18 5.92 31.86
CA SER A 332 -29.97 4.60 31.25
C SER A 332 -28.67 4.51 30.47
N MET A 333 -27.96 5.63 30.31
CA MET A 333 -26.72 5.72 29.56
C MET A 333 -25.51 5.74 30.49
N ARG A 334 -24.43 5.06 30.08
CA ARG A 334 -23.09 5.40 30.57
C ARG A 334 -22.60 6.62 29.81
N LEU A 335 -22.32 7.71 30.51
CA LEU A 335 -21.86 8.95 29.90
C LEU A 335 -20.34 9.08 30.03
N GLU A 336 -19.68 9.45 28.94
CA GLU A 336 -18.23 9.65 28.87
C GLU A 336 -17.92 10.92 28.05
N GLN A 337 -16.75 11.50 28.28
CA GLN A 337 -16.20 12.57 27.45
C GLN A 337 -14.95 12.09 26.72
N SER A 338 -14.75 12.61 25.51
CA SER A 338 -13.55 12.36 24.70
C SER A 338 -12.99 13.69 24.21
N TRP A 339 -11.70 13.88 24.43
CA TRP A 339 -11.00 15.14 24.17
C TRP A 339 -9.77 14.94 23.29
N ASP A 340 -9.68 15.78 22.26
CA ASP A 340 -8.47 16.06 21.48
C ASP A 340 -8.01 17.48 21.84
N CYS A 341 -6.82 17.56 22.44
CA CYS A 341 -6.25 18.79 22.99
C CYS A 341 -5.03 19.25 22.17
N THR A 342 -5.11 19.20 20.84
CA THR A 342 -4.02 19.67 19.99
C THR A 342 -4.02 21.20 19.89
N PHE A 343 -2.91 21.85 20.28
CA PHE A 343 -2.68 23.28 20.06
C PHE A 343 -1.20 23.57 19.76
N LYS A 344 -0.96 24.34 18.69
CA LYS A 344 0.34 24.95 18.33
C LYS A 344 0.11 26.46 18.34
N GLY A 345 0.69 27.21 19.28
CA GLY A 345 0.33 28.60 19.61
C GLY A 345 0.51 29.69 18.53
N LYS A 346 -0.12 29.55 17.36
CA LYS A 346 -0.26 30.55 16.29
C LYS A 346 -1.69 30.51 15.75
N ASP A 347 -2.15 31.60 15.11
CA ASP A 347 -3.52 31.77 14.54
C ASP A 347 -3.88 30.79 13.39
N THR A 348 -3.06 29.76 13.16
CA THR A 348 -3.27 28.63 12.26
C THR A 348 -3.30 27.30 13.04
N SER A 349 -3.69 27.33 14.32
CA SER A 349 -3.62 26.16 15.20
C SER A 349 -4.67 25.10 14.84
N ASP A 350 -4.31 23.83 15.07
CA ASP A 350 -5.24 22.69 15.09
C ASP A 350 -6.40 22.96 16.10
N TYR A 351 -7.57 22.36 15.91
CA TYR A 351 -8.73 22.61 16.77
C TYR A 351 -8.67 21.77 18.04
N VAL A 352 -9.10 22.34 19.17
CA VAL A 352 -9.43 21.56 20.36
C VAL A 352 -10.88 21.13 20.26
N VAL A 353 -11.15 19.84 20.47
CA VAL A 353 -12.50 19.26 20.41
C VAL A 353 -12.77 18.48 21.69
N GLY A 354 -13.94 18.71 22.28
CA GLY A 354 -14.48 17.91 23.37
C GLY A 354 -15.87 17.39 23.01
N GLN A 355 -16.07 16.08 23.06
CA GLN A 355 -17.34 15.42 22.76
C GLN A 355 -17.89 14.68 23.97
N VAL A 356 -19.22 14.68 24.13
CA VAL A 356 -19.93 13.91 25.16
C VAL A 356 -20.69 12.78 24.50
N TRP A 357 -20.45 11.56 24.96
CA TRP A 357 -21.03 10.33 24.42
C TRP A 357 -21.84 9.60 25.47
N GLY A 358 -23.02 9.11 25.09
CA GLY A 358 -23.84 8.20 25.87
C GLY A 358 -23.84 6.80 25.26
N PHE A 359 -23.74 5.77 26.10
CA PHE A 359 -23.66 4.38 25.66
C PHE A 359 -24.74 3.53 26.34
N ILE A 360 -25.44 2.72 25.53
CA ILE A 360 -26.42 1.70 25.97
C ILE A 360 -26.22 0.46 25.12
N ASP A 361 -25.90 -0.67 25.74
CA ASP A 361 -25.60 -1.93 25.05
C ASP A 361 -24.56 -1.74 23.93
N GLN A 362 -24.94 -2.00 22.67
CA GLN A 362 -24.11 -1.79 21.48
C GLN A 362 -24.25 -0.39 20.86
N TYR A 363 -25.10 0.49 21.39
CA TYR A 363 -25.42 1.79 20.80
C TYR A 363 -24.62 2.92 21.45
N ALA A 364 -24.13 3.83 20.61
CA ALA A 364 -23.45 5.04 21.01
C ALA A 364 -24.21 6.28 20.50
N PHE A 365 -24.35 7.28 21.36
CA PHE A 365 -25.08 8.52 21.09
C PHE A 365 -24.14 9.70 21.33
N LEU A 366 -23.87 10.50 20.30
CA LEU A 366 -23.18 11.78 20.47
C LEU A 366 -24.18 12.80 21.01
N LEU A 367 -23.93 13.33 22.21
CA LEU A 367 -24.88 14.17 22.95
C LEU A 367 -24.55 15.66 22.88
N ASP A 368 -23.26 15.99 22.85
CA ASP A 368 -22.79 17.38 22.88
C ASP A 368 -21.36 17.48 22.32
N GLN A 369 -21.01 18.67 21.83
CA GLN A 369 -19.67 18.95 21.34
C GLN A 369 -19.30 20.41 21.58
N VAL A 370 -18.06 20.63 22.01
CA VAL A 370 -17.40 21.93 22.01
C VAL A 370 -16.17 21.85 21.12
N ARG A 371 -15.96 22.89 20.30
CA ARG A 371 -14.86 22.94 19.33
C ARG A 371 -14.37 24.36 19.18
N GLY A 372 -13.06 24.55 19.19
CA GLY A 372 -12.47 25.86 18.88
C GLY A 372 -10.95 25.88 18.90
N GLN A 373 -10.38 26.91 18.29
CA GLN A 373 -8.96 27.21 18.38
C GLN A 373 -8.72 28.00 19.66
N TRP A 374 -8.27 27.31 20.70
CA TRP A 374 -8.15 27.86 22.03
C TRP A 374 -6.71 27.86 22.52
N SER A 375 -6.36 28.90 23.27
CA SER A 375 -5.16 28.87 24.09
C SER A 375 -5.33 27.86 25.24
N PHE A 376 -4.22 27.39 25.82
CA PHE A 376 -4.24 26.46 26.94
C PHE A 376 -5.23 26.86 28.05
N LEU A 377 -5.17 28.11 28.54
CA LEU A 377 -6.06 28.58 29.60
C LEU A 377 -7.53 28.56 29.19
N LYS A 378 -7.84 28.82 27.91
CA LYS A 378 -9.21 28.72 27.42
C LYS A 378 -9.64 27.25 27.28
N THR A 379 -8.76 26.35 26.82
CA THR A 379 -9.01 24.91 26.80
C THR A 379 -9.38 24.37 28.19
N ILE A 380 -8.64 24.73 29.24
CA ILE A 380 -8.96 24.33 30.62
C ILE A 380 -10.35 24.82 31.04
N ARG A 381 -10.70 26.07 30.71
CA ARG A 381 -12.03 26.64 31.03
C ARG A 381 -13.16 25.93 30.29
N GLU A 382 -13.01 25.68 29.00
CA GLU A 382 -14.03 24.99 28.19
C GLU A 382 -14.20 23.53 28.63
N PHE A 383 -13.12 22.88 29.07
CA PHE A 383 -13.17 21.57 29.70
C PHE A 383 -13.97 21.59 31.01
N GLU A 384 -13.68 22.53 31.91
CA GLU A 384 -14.42 22.73 33.15
C GLU A 384 -15.92 23.01 32.87
N VAL A 385 -16.23 23.82 31.86
CA VAL A 385 -17.61 24.15 31.45
C VAL A 385 -18.35 22.91 30.95
N LEU A 386 -17.75 22.11 30.06
CA LEU A 386 -18.39 20.90 29.55
C LEU A 386 -18.60 19.86 30.66
N CYS A 387 -17.63 19.69 31.56
CA CYS A 387 -17.76 18.86 32.75
C CYS A 387 -18.88 19.33 33.68
N SER A 388 -19.02 20.64 33.87
CA SER A 388 -20.09 21.22 34.69
C SER A 388 -21.47 21.03 34.05
N LYS A 389 -21.56 21.09 32.72
CA LYS A 389 -22.79 20.82 31.96
C LYS A 389 -23.19 19.34 32.02
N TRP A 390 -22.22 18.44 32.07
CA TRP A 390 -22.41 16.99 32.07
C TRP A 390 -21.75 16.32 33.28
N PRO A 391 -22.23 16.57 34.51
CA PRO A 391 -21.57 16.14 35.74
C PRO A 391 -21.53 14.62 35.91
N THR A 392 -22.45 13.89 35.27
CA THR A 392 -22.52 12.42 35.29
C THR A 392 -21.66 11.74 34.23
N ALA A 393 -21.04 12.49 33.32
CA ALA A 393 -20.07 11.96 32.36
C ALA A 393 -18.73 11.71 33.05
N TRP A 394 -18.64 10.68 33.89
CA TRP A 394 -17.54 10.48 34.84
C TRP A 394 -16.18 10.26 34.19
N VAL A 395 -16.10 9.41 33.16
CA VAL A 395 -14.85 9.15 32.44
C VAL A 395 -14.60 10.28 31.44
N LYS A 396 -13.41 10.88 31.46
CA LYS A 396 -12.93 11.84 30.47
C LYS A 396 -11.65 11.33 29.83
N ARG A 397 -11.76 10.83 28.60
CA ARG A 397 -10.62 10.34 27.82
C ARG A 397 -9.87 11.52 27.22
N VAL A 398 -8.58 11.59 27.47
CA VAL A 398 -7.68 12.61 26.93
C VAL A 398 -6.50 11.89 26.29
N GLU A 399 -6.15 12.26 25.06
CA GLU A 399 -5.03 11.64 24.36
C GLU A 399 -3.70 11.87 25.09
N ASP A 400 -2.89 10.83 25.29
CA ASP A 400 -1.56 10.88 25.90
C ASP A 400 -0.47 11.30 24.91
N LYS A 401 -0.77 12.34 24.13
CA LYS A 401 0.11 12.96 23.15
C LYS A 401 -0.10 14.46 23.14
N ALA A 402 0.82 15.15 22.44
CA ALA A 402 0.81 16.60 22.29
C ALA A 402 0.64 17.30 23.66
N ASN A 403 -0.51 17.94 23.89
CA ASN A 403 -0.75 18.71 25.11
C ASN A 403 -1.66 18.02 26.13
N GLY A 404 -2.12 16.78 25.88
CA GLY A 404 -2.97 16.05 26.81
C GLY A 404 -2.40 15.93 28.23
N PRO A 405 -1.12 15.56 28.42
CA PRO A 405 -0.50 15.50 29.74
C PRO A 405 -0.52 16.84 30.50
N ALA A 406 -0.37 17.95 29.79
CA ALA A 406 -0.44 19.29 30.38
C ALA A 406 -1.88 19.63 30.84
N VAL A 407 -2.89 19.22 30.05
CA VAL A 407 -4.30 19.38 30.42
C VAL A 407 -4.66 18.53 31.63
N GLN A 408 -4.22 17.28 31.67
CA GLN A 408 -4.43 16.39 32.82
C GLN A 408 -3.82 17.00 34.09
N SER A 409 -2.54 17.39 34.07
CA SER A 409 -1.85 17.95 35.24
C SER A 409 -2.53 19.22 35.78
N ALA A 410 -3.13 20.04 34.91
CA ALA A 410 -3.84 21.25 35.33
C ALA A 410 -5.23 20.96 35.93
N LEU A 411 -5.86 19.83 35.58
CA LEU A 411 -7.24 19.52 35.93
C LEU A 411 -7.39 18.40 36.96
N GLU A 412 -6.39 17.53 37.16
CA GLU A 412 -6.48 16.33 37.99
C GLU A 412 -6.93 16.59 39.43
N GLN A 413 -6.61 17.76 40.00
CA GLN A 413 -7.01 18.14 41.36
C GLN A 413 -8.47 18.63 41.45
N LYS A 414 -9.05 19.07 40.32
CA LYS A 414 -10.39 19.67 40.27
C LYS A 414 -11.43 18.75 39.63
N ILE A 415 -11.01 17.98 38.64
CA ILE A 415 -11.87 17.15 37.81
C ILE A 415 -11.42 15.69 37.94
N PRO A 416 -12.19 14.84 38.64
CA PRO A 416 -11.90 13.42 38.70
C PRO A 416 -12.27 12.71 37.38
N GLY A 417 -11.69 11.52 37.19
CA GLY A 417 -12.05 10.61 36.08
C GLY A 417 -11.36 10.91 34.76
N ILE A 418 -10.27 11.68 34.75
CA ILE A 418 -9.43 11.86 33.55
C ILE A 418 -8.61 10.60 33.32
N GLU A 419 -8.77 9.99 32.16
CA GLU A 419 -8.04 8.80 31.71
C GLU A 419 -7.20 9.15 30.49
N MET A 420 -5.87 8.96 30.61
CA MET A 420 -4.95 9.17 29.50
C MET A 420 -4.99 7.98 28.55
N VAL A 421 -5.27 8.26 27.27
CA VAL A 421 -5.37 7.23 26.23
C VAL A 421 -4.15 7.32 25.34
N ASN A 422 -3.35 6.25 25.30
CA ASN A 422 -2.26 6.13 24.33
C ASN A 422 -2.82 5.66 22.98
N PRO A 423 -2.79 6.49 21.93
CA PRO A 423 -3.35 6.10 20.64
C PRO A 423 -2.42 5.12 19.93
N GLU A 424 -2.92 3.91 19.70
CA GLU A 424 -2.27 2.86 18.90
C GLU A 424 -2.64 3.04 17.42
N GLY A 425 -1.65 3.04 16.53
CA GLY A 425 -1.85 3.26 15.09
C GLY A 425 -2.14 4.71 14.68
N GLY A 426 -2.33 4.96 13.39
CA GLY A 426 -2.71 6.27 12.84
C GLY A 426 -4.21 6.59 13.01
N LYS A 427 -4.61 7.85 12.81
CA LYS A 427 -6.02 8.30 12.94
C LYS A 427 -6.97 7.47 12.08
N GLY A 428 -6.59 7.19 10.83
CA GLY A 428 -7.37 6.36 9.91
C GLY A 428 -7.63 4.95 10.43
N VAL A 429 -6.59 4.27 10.95
CA VAL A 429 -6.71 2.93 11.54
C VAL A 429 -7.69 2.92 12.72
N ARG A 430 -7.66 3.97 13.56
CA ARG A 430 -8.59 4.10 14.68
C ARG A 430 -10.03 4.32 14.24
N LEU A 431 -10.25 5.12 13.19
CA LEU A 431 -11.59 5.33 12.64
C LEU A 431 -12.11 4.06 11.94
N GLU A 432 -11.26 3.37 11.18
CA GLU A 432 -11.57 2.09 10.53
C GLU A 432 -11.98 1.02 11.55
N ALA A 433 -11.29 0.95 12.69
CA ALA A 433 -11.67 0.03 13.77
C ALA A 433 -13.11 0.28 14.29
N CYS A 434 -13.64 1.48 14.11
CA CYS A 434 -15.02 1.82 14.47
C CYS A 434 -16.02 1.68 13.30
N GLU A 435 -15.56 1.44 12.06
CA GLU A 435 -16.40 1.39 10.84
C GLU A 435 -17.60 0.47 11.00
N GLY A 436 -17.38 -0.75 11.53
CA GLY A 436 -18.45 -1.74 11.73
C GLY A 436 -19.57 -1.27 12.66
N LEU A 437 -19.32 -0.35 13.59
CA LEU A 437 -20.35 0.25 14.43
C LEU A 437 -21.24 1.21 13.63
N PHE A 438 -20.65 1.97 12.71
CA PHE A 438 -21.40 2.87 11.83
C PHE A 438 -22.21 2.09 10.80
N GLU A 439 -21.57 1.14 10.11
CA GLU A 439 -22.25 0.28 9.14
C GLU A 439 -23.39 -0.52 9.78
N GLY A 440 -23.17 -1.04 10.99
CA GLY A 440 -24.18 -1.76 11.77
C GLY A 440 -25.33 -0.89 12.30
N GLY A 441 -25.29 0.43 12.08
CA GLY A 441 -26.33 1.37 12.53
C GLY A 441 -26.37 1.53 14.05
N CYS A 442 -25.21 1.42 14.71
CA CYS A 442 -25.06 1.50 16.16
C CYS A 442 -24.72 2.92 16.66
N VAL A 443 -24.30 3.83 15.78
CA VAL A 443 -23.86 5.18 16.14
C VAL A 443 -24.91 6.23 15.74
N TYR A 444 -25.34 7.03 16.71
CA TYR A 444 -26.39 8.03 16.54
C TYR A 444 -25.91 9.44 16.91
N PHE A 445 -26.27 10.39 16.07
CA PHE A 445 -25.94 11.81 16.20
C PHE A 445 -27.22 12.62 16.50
N PRO A 446 -27.08 13.83 17.08
CA PRO A 446 -28.20 14.75 17.18
C PRO A 446 -28.67 15.18 15.79
N PRO A 447 -29.94 15.55 15.64
CA PRO A 447 -30.47 15.99 14.36
C PRO A 447 -29.82 17.33 13.96
N GLU A 448 -29.26 17.36 12.75
CA GLU A 448 -28.40 18.46 12.26
C GLU A 448 -29.11 19.83 12.23
N ASN A 449 -30.42 19.83 12.00
CA ASN A 449 -31.24 21.04 11.97
C ASN A 449 -31.35 21.73 13.34
N LEU A 450 -31.25 21.00 14.45
CA LEU A 450 -31.26 21.54 15.81
C LEU A 450 -29.84 21.77 16.35
N HIS A 451 -28.86 21.04 15.80
CA HIS A 451 -27.47 21.08 16.24
C HIS A 451 -26.52 21.29 15.04
N PRO A 452 -26.38 22.52 14.51
CA PRO A 452 -25.63 22.78 13.28
C PRO A 452 -24.16 22.36 13.31
N TRP A 453 -23.55 22.26 14.50
CA TRP A 453 -22.18 21.77 14.68
C TRP A 453 -22.01 20.30 14.23
N VAL A 454 -23.08 19.51 14.23
CA VAL A 454 -23.09 18.12 13.76
C VAL A 454 -22.67 18.04 12.30
N LYS A 455 -23.01 19.04 11.48
CA LYS A 455 -22.64 19.10 10.06
C LYS A 455 -21.12 19.04 9.87
N ILE A 456 -20.38 19.76 10.72
CA ILE A 456 -18.91 19.79 10.68
C ILE A 456 -18.35 18.42 11.03
N THR A 457 -18.80 17.85 12.15
CA THR A 457 -18.38 16.52 12.62
C THR A 457 -18.66 15.44 11.57
N LYS A 458 -19.87 15.41 10.99
CA LYS A 458 -20.23 14.50 9.90
C LYS A 458 -19.35 14.71 8.67
N HIS A 459 -19.12 15.95 8.28
CA HIS A 459 -18.27 16.27 7.13
C HIS A 459 -16.84 15.80 7.34
N GLU A 460 -16.24 16.07 8.51
CA GLU A 460 -14.89 15.60 8.85
C GLU A 460 -14.82 14.06 8.82
N LEU A 461 -15.78 13.35 9.45
CA LEU A 461 -15.81 11.87 9.46
C LEU A 461 -16.01 11.25 8.08
N THR A 462 -16.92 11.80 7.28
CA THR A 462 -17.28 11.23 5.97
C THR A 462 -16.30 11.56 4.87
N ASN A 463 -15.58 12.68 4.97
CA ASN A 463 -14.58 13.10 3.98
C ASN A 463 -13.14 12.85 4.45
N PHE A 464 -12.93 12.22 5.61
CA PHE A 464 -11.59 11.90 6.11
C PHE A 464 -10.84 10.96 5.14
N PRO A 465 -9.52 11.17 4.89
CA PRO A 465 -8.64 12.23 5.39
C PRO A 465 -8.57 13.45 4.46
N THR A 466 -9.45 13.55 3.46
CA THR A 466 -9.46 14.66 2.48
C THR A 466 -10.11 15.93 3.01
N ALA A 467 -10.84 15.85 4.13
CA ALA A 467 -11.40 17.02 4.82
C ALA A 467 -10.28 18.00 5.23
N ALA A 468 -10.55 19.29 5.17
CA ALA A 468 -9.59 20.33 5.54
C ALA A 468 -9.18 20.29 7.03
N HIS A 469 -10.00 19.66 7.86
CA HIS A 469 -9.81 19.43 9.29
C HIS A 469 -10.22 18.00 9.64
N ASP A 470 -9.61 17.40 10.65
CA ASP A 470 -9.87 16.04 11.09
C ASP A 470 -9.95 15.88 12.62
N ASP A 471 -10.01 16.98 13.37
CA ASP A 471 -9.93 16.99 14.83
C ASP A 471 -11.15 16.25 15.47
N CYS A 472 -12.31 16.25 14.79
CA CYS A 472 -13.47 15.49 15.24
C CYS A 472 -13.32 13.96 15.06
N VAL A 473 -12.38 13.52 14.22
CA VAL A 473 -12.14 12.08 13.95
C VAL A 473 -11.48 11.41 15.14
N ASP A 474 -10.51 12.08 15.77
CA ASP A 474 -9.82 11.55 16.94
C ASP A 474 -10.73 11.47 18.15
N THR A 475 -11.49 12.52 18.44
CA THR A 475 -12.46 12.51 19.55
C THR A 475 -13.52 11.43 19.37
N THR A 476 -14.04 11.26 18.15
CA THR A 476 -15.04 10.25 17.83
C THR A 476 -14.48 8.84 17.96
N SER A 477 -13.35 8.55 17.30
CA SER A 477 -12.74 7.22 17.34
C SER A 477 -12.28 6.84 18.76
N GLN A 478 -11.69 7.77 19.52
CA GLN A 478 -11.30 7.55 20.91
C GLN A 478 -12.49 7.17 21.81
N ALA A 479 -13.67 7.75 21.60
CA ALA A 479 -14.87 7.40 22.36
C ALA A 479 -15.42 6.01 22.00
N LEU A 480 -15.40 5.67 20.70
CA LEU A 480 -16.02 4.47 20.14
C LEU A 480 -15.13 3.22 20.22
N LEU A 481 -13.80 3.36 20.22
CA LEU A 481 -12.84 2.26 20.22
C LEU A 481 -13.08 1.19 21.30
N PRO A 482 -13.34 1.54 22.58
CA PRO A 482 -13.62 0.52 23.60
C PRO A 482 -14.89 -0.28 23.33
N LEU A 483 -15.88 0.32 22.65
CA LEU A 483 -17.10 -0.37 22.23
C LEU A 483 -16.80 -1.32 21.05
N ALA A 484 -15.99 -0.88 20.09
CA ALA A 484 -15.59 -1.67 18.93
C ALA A 484 -14.72 -2.89 19.29
N LYS A 485 -13.81 -2.76 20.27
CA LYS A 485 -12.93 -3.86 20.74
C LYS A 485 -13.68 -4.92 21.56
N GLY A 486 -14.93 -4.67 21.96
CA GLY A 486 -15.73 -5.60 22.77
C GLY A 486 -15.35 -5.64 24.25
N ASP A 487 -14.44 -4.77 24.71
CA ASP A 487 -14.01 -4.66 26.11
C ASP A 487 -15.22 -4.40 27.04
N ARG A 488 -16.19 -3.61 26.57
CA ARG A 488 -17.42 -3.30 27.33
C ARG A 488 -18.34 -4.51 27.52
N LEU A 489 -18.34 -5.47 26.58
CA LEU A 489 -19.10 -6.72 26.69
C LEU A 489 -18.48 -7.66 27.73
N GLN A 490 -17.16 -7.60 27.90
CA GLN A 490 -16.46 -8.31 28.98
C GLN A 490 -16.70 -7.67 30.34
N GLU A 491 -16.70 -6.33 30.44
CA GLU A 491 -17.05 -5.60 31.66
C GLU A 491 -18.50 -5.90 32.12
N LEU A 492 -19.47 -5.89 31.20
CA LEU A 492 -20.87 -6.24 31.50
C LEU A 492 -21.01 -7.68 31.95
N ARG A 493 -20.32 -8.64 31.32
CA ARG A 493 -20.29 -10.04 31.76
C ARG A 493 -19.65 -10.20 33.13
N ALA A 494 -18.60 -9.46 33.43
CA ALA A 494 -17.94 -9.46 34.73
C ALA A 494 -18.83 -8.82 35.83
N ALA A 495 -19.57 -7.77 35.51
CA ALA A 495 -20.52 -7.14 36.43
C ALA A 495 -21.73 -8.04 36.72
N MET A 496 -22.24 -8.75 35.71
CA MET A 496 -23.34 -9.71 35.86
C MET A 496 -22.92 -11.02 36.55
N ALA A 497 -21.65 -11.40 36.49
CA ALA A 497 -21.11 -12.55 37.22
C ALA A 497 -20.87 -12.27 38.72
N ASN A 498 -20.91 -10.98 39.12
CA ASN A 498 -20.73 -10.52 40.49
C ASN A 498 -22.04 -10.02 41.14
N MET A 499 -23.18 -10.18 40.48
CA MET A 499 -24.54 -10.11 41.06
C MET A 499 -25.07 -11.53 41.26
#